data_AF-A0A9W7AUA8-F1
#
_entry.id   AF-A0A9W7AUA8-F1
#
_cell.length_a   1.000
_cell.length_b   1.000
_cell.length_c   1.000
_cell.angle_alpha   90.00
_cell.angle_beta   90.00
_cell.angle_gamma   90.00
#
_symmetry.space_group_name_H-M   'P 1'
#
loop_
_entity.id
_entity.type
_entity.pdbx_description
1 polymer ?
#
loop_
_entity_poly.entity_id
_entity_poly.type
_entity_poly.pdbx_seq_one_letter_code
_entity_poly.pdbx_strand_id
1 'polypeptide(L)'
;MPQRLNFLTLALLLIAFSSLTAYTVPTSRRSMIRKVVGSAGVVSGLVVGGQAGQANTGYTEAMVAEPTEEFKRSEAQRAEFRAAQLKEKAEFTKVLSRLETSSRTEETLVKDLDDLTTLTIKFGGLPEGIKADALKKAIRAVKREGTDKFWSTPVEVGYQKLTREIAFQQNPNKDKELGNPIQ
;
A
#
# COMPACT_ATOMS: atom_id res chain seq x y z
N MET A 1 -7.47 -71.69 -10.56
CA MET A 1 -6.21 -70.96 -10.84
C MET A 1 -5.77 -70.22 -9.58
N PRO A 2 -4.51 -70.37 -9.13
CA PRO A 2 -4.05 -69.95 -7.81
C PRO A 2 -3.34 -68.57 -7.77
N GLN A 3 -3.55 -67.87 -6.64
CA GLN A 3 -2.60 -67.17 -5.76
C GLN A 3 -1.58 -66.10 -6.22
N ARG A 4 -1.73 -64.92 -5.56
CA ARG A 4 -0.75 -64.14 -4.73
C ARG A 4 0.16 -63.04 -5.33
N LEU A 5 -0.09 -61.82 -4.81
CA LEU A 5 0.80 -60.75 -4.32
C LEU A 5 2.32 -61.02 -4.20
N ASN A 6 3.16 -60.09 -4.70
CA ASN A 6 4.00 -59.15 -3.92
C ASN A 6 5.29 -58.68 -4.67
N PHE A 7 5.87 -57.60 -4.13
CA PHE A 7 7.27 -57.11 -4.21
C PHE A 7 7.56 -56.02 -5.26
N LEU A 8 7.77 -54.76 -4.85
CA LEU A 8 9.04 -54.17 -4.35
C LEU A 8 10.07 -53.94 -5.47
N THR A 9 10.09 -52.71 -6.00
CA THR A 9 11.21 -52.03 -6.69
C THR A 9 10.80 -50.53 -6.71
N LEU A 10 11.24 -49.64 -5.82
CA LEU A 10 12.58 -49.21 -5.43
C LEU A 10 13.41 -48.74 -6.63
N ALA A 11 13.28 -47.46 -7.00
CA ALA A 11 14.30 -46.71 -7.73
C ALA A 11 14.15 -45.20 -7.46
N LEU A 12 14.89 -44.80 -6.44
CA LEU A 12 15.32 -43.44 -6.12
C LEU A 12 16.11 -42.86 -7.31
N LEU A 13 15.67 -41.74 -7.88
CA LEU A 13 16.47 -40.99 -8.87
C LEU A 13 16.58 -39.52 -8.46
N LEU A 14 17.62 -39.28 -7.67
CA LEU A 14 18.22 -37.99 -7.37
C LEU A 14 19.01 -37.55 -8.61
N ILE A 15 18.61 -36.47 -9.29
CA ILE A 15 19.48 -35.79 -10.25
C ILE A 15 19.74 -34.38 -9.74
N ALA A 16 20.98 -34.20 -9.29
CA ALA A 16 21.61 -32.92 -9.08
C ALA A 16 21.95 -32.29 -10.44
N PHE A 17 21.58 -31.03 -10.65
CA PHE A 17 22.20 -30.17 -11.64
C PHE A 17 22.70 -28.90 -10.94
N SER A 18 24.01 -28.87 -10.75
CA SER A 18 24.78 -27.68 -10.40
C SER A 18 25.52 -27.22 -11.64
N SER A 19 25.26 -26.01 -12.11
CA SER A 19 26.26 -25.23 -12.84
C SER A 19 25.99 -23.74 -12.67
N LEU A 20 26.99 -23.08 -12.10
CA LEU A 20 27.12 -21.66 -11.89
C LEU A 20 27.13 -20.90 -13.23
N THR A 21 26.54 -19.72 -13.26
CA THR A 21 27.20 -18.56 -13.90
C THR A 21 26.81 -17.30 -13.16
N ALA A 22 27.84 -16.58 -12.70
CA ALA A 22 27.75 -15.38 -11.89
C ALA A 22 27.42 -14.16 -12.75
N TYR A 23 26.57 -13.28 -12.24
CA TYR A 23 26.65 -11.85 -12.51
C TYR A 23 26.55 -11.07 -11.20
N THR A 24 27.70 -10.52 -10.82
CA THR A 24 27.91 -9.42 -9.86
C THR A 24 27.30 -8.15 -10.48
N VAL A 25 26.59 -7.27 -9.76
CA VAL A 25 27.12 -6.20 -8.90
C VAL A 25 26.08 -5.81 -7.83
N PRO A 26 26.41 -5.81 -6.52
CA PRO A 26 25.69 -5.04 -5.52
C PRO A 26 26.44 -3.73 -5.21
N THR A 27 25.91 -2.59 -5.68
CA THR A 27 26.41 -1.28 -5.27
C THR A 27 25.63 -0.75 -4.06
N SER A 28 26.22 -1.00 -2.89
CA SER A 28 26.54 -0.01 -1.86
C SER A 28 25.47 0.53 -0.88
N ARG A 29 25.98 0.69 0.35
CA ARG A 29 25.68 1.69 1.40
C ARG A 29 25.02 1.24 2.71
N ARG A 30 25.22 0.01 3.19
CA ARG A 30 24.90 -0.33 4.60
C ARG A 30 25.85 -1.35 5.25
N SER A 31 27.17 -1.18 5.12
CA SER A 31 28.12 -2.09 5.78
C SER A 31 29.42 -1.46 6.32
N MET A 32 29.35 -0.24 6.83
CA MET A 32 30.30 0.28 7.82
C MET A 32 29.42 1.11 8.76
N ILE A 33 29.07 0.64 9.94
CA ILE A 33 29.86 0.84 11.15
C ILE A 33 29.64 -0.39 12.05
N ARG A 34 30.66 -1.27 12.10
CA ARG A 34 30.76 -2.36 13.06
C ARG A 34 31.62 -1.85 14.22
N LYS A 35 30.98 -1.76 15.38
CA LYS A 35 31.51 -1.98 16.74
C LYS A 35 33.04 -2.00 16.92
N VAL A 36 33.54 -1.02 17.67
CA VAL A 36 34.69 -1.11 18.59
C VAL A 36 34.19 -0.45 19.88
N VAL A 37 33.62 -1.18 20.85
CA VAL A 37 34.25 -1.85 22.00
C VAL A 37 35.27 -0.98 22.74
N GLY A 38 34.96 -0.66 24.00
CA GLY A 38 35.96 -0.59 25.09
C GLY A 38 36.38 0.79 25.58
N SER A 39 35.94 1.12 26.80
CA SER A 39 36.72 1.71 27.91
C SER A 39 37.66 2.91 27.70
N ALA A 40 37.39 3.97 28.47
CA ALA A 40 38.31 4.84 29.22
C ALA A 40 39.60 5.38 28.56
N GLY A 41 39.75 6.71 28.51
CA GLY A 41 41.06 7.35 28.34
C GLY A 41 41.02 8.72 27.68
N VAL A 42 41.44 9.73 28.43
CA VAL A 42 41.70 11.12 28.02
C VAL A 42 42.87 11.17 27.03
N VAL A 43 42.88 12.11 26.07
CA VAL A 43 43.99 13.07 25.76
C VAL A 43 43.77 13.78 24.40
N SER A 44 44.00 15.08 24.46
CA SER A 44 43.92 16.17 23.49
C SER A 44 44.82 16.12 22.25
N GLY A 45 44.43 16.92 21.25
CA GLY A 45 45.30 17.60 20.27
C GLY A 45 45.37 16.95 18.89
N LEU A 46 45.44 17.62 17.74
CA LEU A 46 45.56 19.04 17.39
C LEU A 46 45.49 19.10 15.84
N VAL A 47 44.50 19.82 15.27
CA VAL A 47 44.54 20.74 14.08
C VAL A 47 45.09 20.16 12.74
N VAL A 48 44.49 20.29 11.56
CA VAL A 48 44.21 21.48 10.73
C VAL A 48 43.45 21.01 9.47
N GLY A 49 42.46 21.80 9.02
CA GLY A 49 42.20 21.95 7.58
C GLY A 49 40.84 21.46 7.07
N GLY A 50 39.82 22.31 7.19
CA GLY A 50 38.54 22.09 6.53
C GLY A 50 37.44 23.04 6.96
N GLN A 51 37.67 24.34 6.75
CA GLN A 51 36.70 25.45 6.77
C GLN A 51 35.43 25.27 7.62
N ALA A 52 35.48 25.88 8.81
CA ALA A 52 34.28 26.38 9.48
C ALA A 52 33.59 27.39 8.55
N GLY A 53 32.59 26.93 7.82
CA GLY A 53 31.61 27.79 7.18
C GLY A 53 30.99 28.64 8.28
N GLN A 54 31.24 29.94 8.21
CA GLN A 54 30.62 30.95 9.06
C GLN A 54 29.11 30.70 9.11
N ALA A 55 28.60 30.31 10.26
CA ALA A 55 27.20 30.46 10.56
C ALA A 55 26.93 31.97 10.59
N ASN A 56 26.55 32.51 9.44
CA ASN A 56 26.10 33.88 9.31
C ASN A 56 24.80 33.97 10.10
N THR A 57 24.87 34.41 11.35
CA THR A 57 23.75 34.83 12.19
C THR A 57 23.20 36.13 11.62
N GLY A 58 22.56 36.01 10.44
CA GLY A 58 22.02 37.09 9.64
C GLY A 58 20.51 36.99 9.46
N TYR A 59 19.79 36.40 10.42
CA TYR A 59 18.36 36.63 10.56
C TYR A 59 18.18 37.66 11.66
N THR A 60 18.01 38.92 11.27
CA THR A 60 17.44 39.92 12.16
C THR A 60 16.06 39.41 12.60
N GLU A 61 15.72 39.54 13.88
CA GLU A 61 14.40 39.17 14.44
C GLU A 61 13.22 39.77 13.65
N ALA A 62 13.47 40.82 12.84
CA ALA A 62 12.52 41.47 11.94
C ALA A 62 12.21 40.71 10.63
N MET A 63 12.93 39.64 10.27
CA MET A 63 12.56 38.74 9.15
C MET A 63 11.59 37.63 9.57
N VAL A 64 11.24 37.54 10.86
CA VAL A 64 10.05 36.82 11.35
C VAL A 64 8.84 37.75 11.21
N ALA A 65 8.69 38.35 10.04
CA ALA A 65 7.49 39.08 9.66
C ALA A 65 6.34 38.07 9.63
N GLU A 66 5.19 38.48 10.18
CA GLU A 66 3.99 37.65 10.28
C GLU A 66 3.74 36.90 8.96
N PRO A 67 3.34 35.61 9.02
CA PRO A 67 3.02 34.87 7.81
C PRO A 67 2.08 35.72 6.96
N THR A 68 2.49 36.02 5.73
CA THR A 68 1.71 36.85 4.81
C THR A 68 0.28 36.32 4.76
N GLU A 69 -0.72 37.20 4.64
CA GLU A 69 -2.12 36.74 4.67
C GLU A 69 -2.39 35.65 3.61
N GLU A 70 -1.69 35.70 2.47
CA GLU A 70 -1.74 34.68 1.43
C GLU A 70 -1.21 33.32 1.90
N PHE A 71 -0.14 33.30 2.71
CA PHE A 71 0.37 32.07 3.32
C PHE A 71 -0.61 31.50 4.35
N LYS A 72 -1.22 32.34 5.19
CA LYS A 72 -2.25 31.91 6.16
C LYS A 72 -3.49 31.32 5.45
N ARG A 73 -3.93 31.94 4.35
CA ARG A 73 -5.04 31.42 3.52
C ARG A 73 -4.67 30.11 2.82
N SER A 74 -3.44 29.98 2.32
CA SER A 74 -2.95 28.73 1.70
C SER A 74 -2.80 27.59 2.72
N GLU A 75 -2.28 27.88 3.91
CA GLU A 75 -2.21 26.93 5.03
C GLU A 75 -3.60 26.47 5.47
N ALA A 76 -4.57 27.39 5.57
CA ALA A 76 -5.95 27.07 5.88
C ALA A 76 -6.57 26.15 4.82
N GLN A 77 -6.40 26.45 3.53
CA GLN A 77 -6.88 25.59 2.44
C GLN A 77 -6.24 24.20 2.46
N ARG A 78 -4.93 24.10 2.75
CA ARG A 78 -4.23 22.82 2.91
C ARG A 78 -4.73 22.05 4.13
N ALA A 79 -5.05 22.73 5.22
CA ALA A 79 -5.60 22.10 6.41
C ALA A 79 -7.03 21.59 6.16
N GLU A 80 -7.87 22.37 5.48
CA GLU A 80 -9.22 21.99 5.09
C GLU A 80 -9.23 20.81 4.12
N PHE A 81 -8.34 20.82 3.11
CA PHE A 81 -8.18 19.71 2.18
C PHE A 81 -7.74 18.43 2.90
N ARG A 82 -6.73 18.52 3.79
CA ARG A 82 -6.30 17.38 4.61
C ARG A 82 -7.42 16.86 5.51
N ALA A 83 -8.23 17.75 6.09
CA ALA A 83 -9.35 17.38 6.93
C ALA A 83 -10.47 16.69 6.13
N ALA A 84 -10.76 17.16 4.92
CA ALA A 84 -11.72 16.52 4.01
C ALA A 84 -11.25 15.12 3.62
N GLN A 85 -9.99 14.98 3.17
CA GLN A 85 -9.40 13.69 2.82
C GLN A 85 -9.40 12.69 3.98
N LEU A 86 -9.15 13.16 5.20
CA LEU A 86 -9.20 12.32 6.39
C LEU A 86 -10.61 11.77 6.64
N LYS A 87 -11.65 12.59 6.45
CA LYS A 87 -13.05 12.18 6.60
C LYS A 87 -13.44 11.14 5.56
N GLU A 88 -13.11 11.38 4.29
CA GLU A 88 -13.38 10.44 3.19
C GLU A 88 -12.71 9.09 3.42
N LYS A 89 -11.43 9.12 3.83
CA LYS A 89 -10.68 7.92 4.19
C LYS A 89 -11.31 7.19 5.39
N ALA A 90 -11.77 7.92 6.40
CA ALA A 90 -12.40 7.32 7.58
C ALA A 90 -13.73 6.63 7.21
N GLU A 91 -14.56 7.26 6.39
CA GLU A 91 -15.81 6.68 5.88
C GLU A 91 -15.54 5.39 5.09
N PHE A 92 -14.57 5.42 4.17
CA PHE A 92 -14.20 4.25 3.38
C PHE A 92 -13.63 3.11 4.23
N THR A 93 -12.74 3.43 5.18
CA THR A 93 -12.12 2.45 6.08
C THR A 93 -13.15 1.83 7.01
N LYS A 94 -14.17 2.58 7.43
CA LYS A 94 -15.27 2.06 8.24
C LYS A 94 -16.03 0.95 7.52
N VAL A 95 -16.42 1.16 6.26
CA VAL A 95 -17.10 0.12 5.47
C VAL A 95 -16.19 -1.07 5.21
N LEU A 96 -14.90 -0.84 4.92
CA LEU A 96 -13.94 -1.91 4.72
C LEU A 96 -13.76 -2.78 5.98
N SER A 97 -13.62 -2.15 7.15
CA SER A 97 -13.51 -2.86 8.43
C SER A 97 -14.78 -3.65 8.77
N ARG A 98 -15.95 -3.14 8.38
CA ARG A 98 -17.24 -3.82 8.52
C ARG A 98 -17.29 -5.08 7.64
N LEU A 99 -16.82 -4.96 6.40
CA LEU A 99 -16.73 -6.08 5.46
C LEU A 99 -15.78 -7.18 5.97
N GLU A 100 -14.65 -6.81 6.59
CA GLU A 100 -13.69 -7.78 7.15
C GLU A 100 -14.16 -8.45 8.44
N THR A 101 -14.84 -7.70 9.32
CA THR A 101 -15.10 -8.15 10.70
C THR A 101 -16.52 -8.69 10.92
N SER A 102 -17.52 -8.08 10.31
CA SER A 102 -18.94 -8.28 10.66
C SER A 102 -19.81 -8.91 9.56
N SER A 103 -19.36 -8.90 8.31
CA SER A 103 -20.20 -9.28 7.18
C SER A 103 -20.09 -10.76 6.89
N ARG A 104 -20.87 -11.56 7.62
CA ARG A 104 -20.95 -13.02 7.48
C ARG A 104 -22.24 -13.52 6.83
N THR A 105 -23.09 -12.61 6.40
CA THR A 105 -24.30 -12.92 5.64
C THR A 105 -24.19 -12.36 4.23
N GLU A 106 -24.78 -13.06 3.27
CA GLU A 106 -24.80 -12.68 1.86
C GLU A 106 -25.30 -11.24 1.67
N GLU A 107 -26.45 -10.90 2.26
CA GLU A 107 -27.06 -9.58 2.11
C GLU A 107 -26.18 -8.45 2.65
N THR A 108 -25.50 -8.67 3.79
CA THR A 108 -24.59 -7.68 4.36
C THR A 108 -23.36 -7.46 3.48
N LEU A 109 -22.83 -8.52 2.86
CA LEU A 109 -21.67 -8.42 1.97
C LEU A 109 -22.00 -7.69 0.68
N VAL A 110 -23.17 -7.98 0.09
CA VAL A 110 -23.63 -7.25 -1.11
C VAL A 110 -23.78 -5.76 -0.80
N LYS A 111 -24.43 -5.41 0.31
CA LYS A 111 -24.59 -4.02 0.74
C LYS A 111 -23.26 -3.32 0.97
N ASP A 112 -22.31 -3.98 1.64
CA ASP A 112 -20.99 -3.40 1.88
C ASP A 112 -20.19 -3.17 0.58
N LEU A 113 -20.28 -4.10 -0.38
CA LEU A 113 -19.63 -3.96 -1.68
C LEU A 113 -20.28 -2.84 -2.52
N ASP A 114 -21.60 -2.69 -2.46
CA ASP A 114 -22.31 -1.58 -3.11
C ASP A 114 -22.03 -0.24 -2.43
N ASP A 115 -21.94 -0.20 -1.09
CA ASP A 115 -21.52 0.99 -0.34
C ASP A 115 -20.11 1.42 -0.75
N LEU A 116 -19.16 0.47 -0.83
CA LEU A 116 -17.79 0.76 -1.31
C LEU A 116 -17.77 1.26 -2.75
N THR A 117 -18.63 0.72 -3.61
CA THR A 117 -18.76 1.18 -5.00
C THR A 117 -19.31 2.61 -5.04
N THR A 118 -20.34 2.90 -4.25
CA THR A 118 -20.95 4.23 -4.15
C THR A 118 -19.96 5.27 -3.61
N LEU A 119 -19.18 4.92 -2.60
CA LEU A 119 -18.10 5.78 -2.09
C LEU A 119 -17.01 6.02 -3.14
N THR A 120 -16.64 5.00 -3.91
CA THR A 120 -15.65 5.13 -5.00
C THR A 120 -16.15 6.09 -6.09
N ILE A 121 -17.43 6.04 -6.45
CA ILE A 121 -18.05 6.97 -7.40
C ILE A 121 -18.10 8.39 -6.81
N LYS A 122 -18.54 8.53 -5.56
CA LYS A 122 -18.67 9.83 -4.87
C LYS A 122 -17.34 10.58 -4.78
N PHE A 123 -16.25 9.86 -4.51
CA PHE A 123 -14.91 10.44 -4.40
C PHE A 123 -14.16 10.51 -5.74
N GLY A 124 -14.72 9.96 -6.82
CA GLY A 124 -14.07 9.91 -8.13
C GLY A 124 -12.83 8.99 -8.16
N GLY A 125 -12.78 7.98 -7.29
CA GLY A 125 -11.65 7.06 -7.15
C GLY A 125 -11.47 6.53 -5.72
N LEU A 126 -10.31 5.92 -5.47
CA LEU A 126 -9.95 5.49 -4.12
C LEU A 126 -9.40 6.68 -3.31
N PRO A 127 -9.69 6.74 -1.99
CA PRO A 127 -9.09 7.72 -1.10
C PRO A 127 -7.55 7.64 -1.08
N GLU A 128 -6.90 8.77 -0.82
CA GLU A 128 -5.45 8.85 -0.80
C GLU A 128 -4.83 7.86 0.21
N GLY A 129 -3.83 7.11 -0.26
CA GLY A 129 -3.12 6.11 0.54
C GLY A 129 -3.76 4.71 0.58
N ILE A 130 -4.96 4.52 0.01
CA ILE A 130 -5.55 3.18 -0.18
C ILE A 130 -5.23 2.69 -1.59
N LYS A 131 -4.43 1.61 -1.69
CA LYS A 131 -4.09 0.99 -2.97
C LYS A 131 -5.17 0.00 -3.40
N ALA A 132 -5.52 -0.01 -4.69
CA ALA A 132 -6.48 -0.97 -5.25
C ALA A 132 -6.07 -2.43 -4.97
N ASP A 133 -4.78 -2.74 -5.05
CA ASP A 133 -4.27 -4.08 -4.73
C ASP A 133 -4.45 -4.48 -3.27
N ALA A 134 -4.34 -3.53 -2.34
CA ALA A 134 -4.56 -3.79 -0.91
C ALA A 134 -6.04 -4.12 -0.65
N LEU A 135 -6.95 -3.34 -1.25
CA LEU A 135 -8.39 -3.60 -1.20
C LEU A 135 -8.75 -4.97 -1.79
N LYS A 136 -8.23 -5.30 -2.98
CA LYS A 136 -8.45 -6.62 -3.61
C LYS A 136 -7.86 -7.76 -2.77
N LYS A 137 -6.77 -7.53 -2.01
CA LYS A 137 -6.22 -8.53 -1.09
C LYS A 137 -7.13 -8.74 0.12
N ALA A 138 -7.65 -7.67 0.72
CA ALA A 138 -8.62 -7.72 1.81
C ALA A 138 -9.88 -8.50 1.41
N ILE A 139 -10.50 -8.16 0.28
CA ILE A 139 -11.71 -8.84 -0.19
C ILE A 139 -11.43 -10.30 -0.53
N ARG A 140 -10.26 -10.63 -1.11
CA ARG A 140 -9.88 -12.03 -1.34
C ARG A 140 -9.67 -12.82 -0.06
N ALA A 141 -9.25 -12.19 1.04
CA ALA A 141 -9.16 -12.85 2.33
C ALA A 141 -10.55 -13.23 2.83
N VAL A 142 -11.51 -12.30 2.76
CA VAL A 142 -12.92 -12.55 3.08
C VAL A 142 -13.54 -13.62 2.17
N LYS A 143 -13.23 -13.59 0.87
CA LYS A 143 -13.64 -14.62 -0.08
C LYS A 143 -13.13 -16.00 0.33
N ARG A 144 -11.84 -16.12 0.66
CA ARG A 144 -11.24 -17.39 1.10
C ARG A 144 -11.94 -17.95 2.34
N GLU A 145 -12.26 -17.10 3.31
CA GLU A 145 -13.01 -17.48 4.52
C GLU A 145 -14.47 -17.88 4.22
N GLY A 146 -15.04 -17.31 3.16
CA GLY A 146 -16.45 -17.43 2.78
C GLY A 146 -16.80 -18.36 1.64
N THR A 147 -15.80 -18.99 1.00
CA THR A 147 -15.94 -19.69 -0.29
C THR A 147 -17.15 -20.64 -0.33
N ASP A 148 -17.43 -21.34 0.77
CA ASP A 148 -18.52 -22.33 0.84
C ASP A 148 -19.71 -21.89 1.71
N LYS A 149 -19.71 -20.66 2.26
CA LYS A 149 -20.68 -20.24 3.28
C LYS A 149 -21.52 -19.02 2.87
N PHE A 150 -20.85 -17.97 2.41
CA PHE A 150 -21.49 -16.67 2.18
C PHE A 150 -21.03 -16.01 0.88
N TRP A 151 -20.10 -16.63 0.15
CA TRP A 151 -19.63 -16.14 -1.13
C TRP A 151 -20.49 -16.64 -2.30
N SER A 152 -21.69 -16.09 -2.40
CA SER A 152 -22.66 -16.41 -3.45
C SER A 152 -22.40 -15.64 -4.75
N THR A 153 -23.14 -15.97 -5.81
CA THR A 153 -23.07 -15.27 -7.10
C THR A 153 -23.40 -13.76 -6.99
N PRO A 154 -24.42 -13.31 -6.24
CA PRO A 154 -24.67 -11.88 -6.03
C PRO A 154 -23.48 -11.14 -5.41
N VAL A 155 -22.79 -11.74 -4.44
CA VAL A 155 -21.60 -11.15 -3.81
C VAL A 155 -20.46 -11.02 -4.83
N GLU A 156 -20.24 -12.04 -5.66
CA GLU A 156 -19.24 -11.99 -6.72
C GLU A 156 -19.54 -10.90 -7.75
N VAL A 157 -20.82 -10.70 -8.12
CA VAL A 157 -21.24 -9.61 -9.02
C VAL A 157 -20.92 -8.24 -8.40
N GLY A 158 -21.23 -8.04 -7.12
CA GLY A 158 -20.88 -6.81 -6.40
C GLY A 158 -19.38 -6.54 -6.37
N TYR A 159 -18.56 -7.57 -6.15
CA TYR A 159 -17.11 -7.45 -6.17
C TYR A 159 -16.56 -7.09 -7.56
N GLN A 160 -17.08 -7.70 -8.62
CA GLN A 160 -16.70 -7.37 -9.99
C GLN A 160 -17.09 -5.94 -10.35
N LYS A 161 -18.27 -5.49 -9.94
CA LYS A 161 -18.74 -4.10 -10.11
C LYS A 161 -17.78 -3.11 -9.46
N LEU A 162 -17.43 -3.31 -8.19
CA LEU A 162 -16.44 -2.49 -7.49
C LEU A 162 -15.09 -2.47 -8.23
N THR A 163 -14.62 -3.63 -8.68
CA THR A 163 -13.32 -3.74 -9.38
C THR A 163 -13.32 -2.98 -10.70
N ARG A 164 -14.40 -3.05 -11.47
CA ARG A 164 -14.57 -2.31 -12.73
C ARG A 164 -14.64 -0.81 -12.48
N GLU A 165 -15.39 -0.38 -11.47
CA GLU A 165 -15.49 1.04 -11.11
C GLU A 165 -14.14 1.63 -10.72
N ILE A 166 -13.37 0.91 -9.90
CA ILE A 166 -12.00 1.31 -9.55
C ILE A 166 -11.12 1.45 -10.80
N ALA A 167 -11.20 0.48 -11.71
CA ALA A 167 -10.44 0.52 -12.96
C ALA A 167 -10.86 1.70 -13.85
N PHE A 168 -12.16 1.99 -13.92
CA PHE A 168 -12.71 3.11 -14.67
C PHE A 168 -12.23 4.46 -14.10
N GLN A 169 -12.29 4.66 -12.78
CA GLN A 169 -11.85 5.90 -12.15
C GLN A 169 -10.33 6.13 -12.27
N GLN A 170 -9.55 5.05 -12.29
CA GLN A 170 -8.09 5.09 -12.48
C GLN A 170 -7.67 5.13 -13.96
N ASN A 171 -8.60 5.00 -14.90
CA ASN A 171 -8.30 5.03 -16.33
C ASN A 171 -7.97 6.47 -16.75
N PRO A 172 -6.77 6.75 -17.29
CA PRO A 172 -6.40 8.09 -17.76
C PRO A 172 -7.24 8.56 -18.98
N ASN A 173 -7.99 7.68 -19.63
CA ASN A 173 -8.84 8.00 -20.78
C ASN A 173 -10.34 8.07 -20.45
N LYS A 174 -10.75 8.10 -19.18
CA LYS A 174 -12.17 8.03 -18.79
C LYS A 174 -13.06 9.09 -19.45
N ASP A 175 -12.53 10.29 -19.68
CA ASP A 175 -13.27 11.39 -20.30
C ASP A 175 -13.62 11.12 -21.78
N LYS A 176 -12.84 10.29 -22.47
CA LYS A 176 -13.10 9.88 -23.85
C LYS A 176 -14.17 8.79 -23.95
N GLU A 177 -14.29 7.95 -22.92
CA GLU A 177 -15.31 6.91 -22.84
C GLU A 177 -16.70 7.48 -22.51
N LEU A 178 -16.75 8.55 -21.69
CA LEU A 178 -17.99 9.32 -21.42
C LEU A 178 -18.52 10.08 -22.64
N GLY A 179 -17.62 10.47 -23.56
CA GLY A 179 -17.95 11.27 -24.74
C GLY A 179 -18.43 10.48 -25.96
N ASN A 180 -18.52 9.15 -25.89
CA ASN A 180 -18.94 8.32 -27.01
C ASN A 180 -20.31 7.69 -26.75
N PRO A 181 -21.42 8.39 -27.05
CA PRO A 181 -22.73 7.78 -27.03
C PRO A 181 -22.80 6.81 -28.22
N ILE A 182 -22.90 5.52 -27.93
CA ILE A 182 -23.09 4.40 -28.87
C ILE A 182 -21.79 3.89 -29.51
N GLN A 183 -21.25 2.81 -28.92
CA GLN A 183 -20.80 1.62 -29.65
C GLN A 183 -21.23 0.37 -28.89
#